data_AF-A0A530QJG8-F1
#
_entry.id   AF-A0A530QJG8-F1
#
_cell.length_a   1.000
_cell.length_b   1.000
_cell.length_c   1.000
_cell.angle_alpha   90.00
_cell.angle_beta   90.00
_cell.angle_gamma   90.00
#
_symmetry.space_group_name_H-M   'P 1'
#
loop_
_entity.id
_entity.type
_entity.pdbx_description
1 polymer ?
#
loop_
_entity_poly.entity_id
_entity_poly.type
_entity_poly.pdbx_seq_one_letter_code
_entity_poly.pdbx_strand_id
1 'polypeptide(L)' 'AISGTLIEVVHDAYLGDPVVRDFILRENPSAAKVIAERFLSARRRGLWHPLRNSIDDGLAALIAEAQALGAAA' A
#
# COMPACT_ATOMS: atom_id res chain seq x y z
N ALA A 1 6.93 -19.65 -6.82
CA ALA A 1 6.28 -18.34 -6.95
C ALA A 1 5.56 -18.02 -5.64
N ILE A 2 5.55 -16.76 -5.20
CA ILE A 2 4.72 -16.35 -4.04
C ILE A 2 3.25 -16.35 -4.50
N SER A 3 2.35 -16.93 -3.71
CA SER A 3 0.92 -16.94 -4.04
C SER A 3 0.35 -15.52 -3.95
N GLY A 4 -0.50 -15.14 -4.90
CA GLY A 4 -1.22 -13.87 -4.88
C GLY A 4 -2.08 -13.69 -3.62
N THR A 5 -2.56 -14.79 -3.03
CA THR A 5 -3.28 -14.78 -1.74
C THR A 5 -2.42 -14.28 -0.60
N LEU A 6 -1.12 -14.60 -0.58
CA LEU A 6 -0.22 -14.09 0.46
C LEU A 6 -0.02 -12.57 0.32
N ILE A 7 0.01 -12.07 -0.91
CA ILE A 7 0.11 -10.63 -1.18
C ILE A 7 -1.16 -9.91 -0.71
N GLU A 8 -2.35 -10.49 -0.93
CA GLU A 8 -3.62 -9.98 -0.41
C GLU A 8 -3.61 -9.90 1.13
N VAL A 9 -3.20 -10.95 1.82
CA VAL A 9 -3.16 -10.97 3.29
C VAL A 9 -2.22 -9.90 3.84
N VAL A 10 -1.05 -9.71 3.22
CA VAL A 10 -0.10 -8.67 3.64
C VAL A 10 -0.66 -7.27 3.33
N HIS A 11 -1.33 -7.09 2.20
CA HIS A 11 -2.02 -5.84 1.89
C HIS A 11 -3.05 -5.50 2.97
N ASP A 12 -3.91 -6.46 3.32
CA ASP A 12 -4.97 -6.24 4.30
C ASP A 12 -4.40 -5.96 5.70
N ALA A 13 -3.34 -6.65 6.11
CA ALA A 13 -2.71 -6.46 7.41
C ALA A 13 -2.01 -5.09 7.57
N TYR A 14 -1.46 -4.53 6.49
CA TYR A 14 -0.69 -3.27 6.56
C TYR A 14 -1.50 -2.05 6.14
N LEU A 15 -2.30 -2.17 5.07
CA LEU A 15 -3.00 -1.06 4.42
C LEU A 15 -4.52 -1.18 4.53
N GLY A 16 -5.05 -2.40 4.73
CA GLY A 16 -6.46 -2.65 4.95
C GLY A 16 -6.94 -2.29 6.36
N ASP A 17 -6.07 -2.44 7.36
CA ASP A 17 -6.30 -1.96 8.73
C ASP A 17 -5.95 -0.47 8.86
N PRO A 18 -6.93 0.43 9.10
CA PRO A 18 -6.68 1.85 9.25
C PRO A 18 -5.68 2.18 10.39
N VAL A 19 -5.70 1.42 11.49
CA VAL A 19 -4.82 1.67 12.65
C VAL A 19 -3.36 1.45 12.27
N VAL A 20 -3.08 0.36 11.54
CA VAL A 20 -1.72 0.04 11.08
C VAL A 20 -1.28 1.03 10.01
N ARG A 21 -2.15 1.35 9.05
CA ARG A 21 -1.86 2.31 7.99
C ARG A 21 -1.49 3.68 8.58
N ASP A 22 -2.32 4.20 9.48
CA ASP A 22 -2.14 5.52 10.09
C ASP A 22 -0.87 5.54 10.98
N PHE A 23 -0.56 4.42 11.65
CA PHE A 23 0.70 4.26 12.38
C PHE A 23 1.92 4.36 11.45
N ILE A 24 1.94 3.62 10.32
CA ILE A 24 3.06 3.66 9.38
C ILE A 24 3.22 5.06 8.79
N LEU A 25 2.11 5.72 8.43
CA LEU A 25 2.13 7.10 7.92
C LEU A 25 2.71 8.08 8.94
N ARG A 26 2.36 7.96 10.21
CA ARG A 26 2.86 8.84 11.27
C ARG A 26 4.35 8.62 11.56
N GLU A 27 4.77 7.36 11.70
CA GLU A 27 6.15 7.03 12.09
C GLU A 27 7.13 7.16 10.94
N ASN A 28 6.73 6.75 9.73
CA ASN A 28 7.59 6.81 8.55
C ASN A 28 6.77 6.93 7.27
N PRO A 29 6.42 8.15 6.85
CA PRO A 29 5.71 8.39 5.58
C PRO A 29 6.45 7.79 4.37
N SER A 30 7.79 7.81 4.36
CA SER A 30 8.55 7.22 3.25
C SER A 30 8.35 5.71 3.13
N ALA A 31 8.21 5.01 4.26
CA ALA A 31 7.92 3.58 4.29
C ALA A 31 6.53 3.29 3.77
N ALA A 32 5.51 4.07 4.17
CA ALA A 32 4.14 3.94 3.65
C ALA A 32 4.11 4.05 2.12
N LYS A 33 4.81 5.04 1.56
CA LYS A 33 4.95 5.23 0.12
C LYS A 33 5.58 4.01 -0.56
N VAL A 34 6.73 3.55 -0.06
CA VAL A 34 7.46 2.41 -0.67
C VAL A 34 6.60 1.15 -0.62
N ILE A 35 5.90 0.88 0.48
CA ILE A 35 5.00 -0.27 0.60
C ILE A 35 3.90 -0.21 -0.48
N ALA A 36 3.23 0.94 -0.63
CA ALA A 36 2.20 1.13 -1.64
C ALA A 36 2.72 0.95 -3.08
N GLU A 37 3.91 1.48 -3.38
CA GLU A 37 4.57 1.31 -4.68
C GLU A 37 4.90 -0.16 -5.00
N ARG A 38 5.27 -0.95 -3.97
CA ARG A 38 5.53 -2.39 -4.14
C ARG A 38 4.26 -3.15 -4.48
N PHE A 39 3.13 -2.81 -3.87
CA PHE A 39 1.83 -3.40 -4.24
C PHE A 39 1.42 -3.04 -5.67
N LEU A 40 1.57 -1.77 -6.08
CA LEU A 40 1.34 -1.37 -7.47
C LEU A 40 2.27 -2.10 -8.46
N SER A 41 3.52 -2.34 -8.07
CA SER A 41 4.46 -3.14 -8.87
C SER A 41 4.00 -4.59 -9.00
N ALA A 42 3.50 -5.20 -7.93
CA ALA A 42 2.94 -6.55 -7.97
C ALA A 42 1.71 -6.63 -8.91
N ARG A 43 0.84 -5.61 -8.89
CA ARG A 43 -0.29 -5.46 -9.82
C ARG A 43 0.17 -5.39 -11.27
N ARG A 44 1.09 -4.45 -11.58
CA ARG A 44 1.62 -4.26 -12.94
C ARG A 44 2.34 -5.48 -13.50
N ARG A 45 2.93 -6.31 -12.64
CA ARG A 45 3.63 -7.54 -13.03
C ARG A 45 2.73 -8.77 -13.08
N GLY A 46 1.42 -8.64 -12.84
CA GLY A 46 0.48 -9.76 -12.80
C GLY A 46 0.73 -10.75 -11.66
N LEU A 47 1.46 -10.34 -10.61
CA LEU A 47 1.76 -11.19 -9.46
C LEU A 47 0.60 -11.22 -8.46
N TRP A 48 -0.29 -10.22 -8.51
CA TRP A 48 -1.42 -10.07 -7.60
C TRP A 48 -2.65 -9.52 -8.32
N HIS A 49 -3.79 -10.18 -8.12
CA HIS A 49 -5.08 -9.86 -8.73
C HIS A 49 -6.15 -9.69 -7.63
N PRO A 50 -6.18 -8.55 -6.94
CA PRO A 50 -7.24 -8.23 -5.98
C PRO A 50 -8.61 -8.28 -6.61
N LEU A 51 -9.60 -8.68 -5.81
CA LEU A 51 -11.00 -8.76 -6.21
C LEU A 51 -11.70 -7.38 -6.21
N ARG A 52 -11.06 -6.36 -5.61
CA ARG A 52 -11.58 -5.01 -5.46
C ARG A 52 -10.98 -4.08 -6.52
N ASN A 53 -11.83 -3.43 -7.30
CA ASN A 53 -11.41 -2.45 -8.31
C ASN A 53 -10.81 -1.17 -7.70
N SER A 54 -11.12 -0.86 -6.44
CA SER A 54 -10.66 0.36 -5.76
C SER A 54 -9.24 0.28 -5.19
N ILE A 55 -8.55 -0.85 -5.32
CA ILE A 55 -7.22 -1.03 -4.74
C ILE A 55 -6.20 -0.10 -5.38
N ASP A 56 -6.23 0.04 -6.70
CA ASP A 56 -5.26 0.88 -7.40
C ASP A 56 -5.43 2.36 -7.01
N ASP A 57 -6.69 2.82 -6.88
CA ASP A 57 -7.02 4.17 -6.40
C ASP A 57 -6.59 4.38 -4.94
N GLY A 58 -6.83 3.39 -4.08
CA GLY A 58 -6.43 3.42 -2.66
C GLY A 58 -4.91 3.49 -2.49
N LEU A 59 -4.16 2.72 -3.28
CA LEU A 59 -2.69 2.75 -3.28
C LEU A 59 -2.16 4.10 -3.82
N ALA A 60 -2.77 4.66 -4.85
CA ALA A 60 -2.41 5.97 -5.38
C ALA A 60 -2.66 7.10 -4.37
N ALA A 61 -3.81 7.07 -3.69
CA ALA A 61 -4.14 8.02 -2.63
C ALA A 61 -3.14 7.96 -1.47
N LEU A 62 -2.78 6.74 -1.03
CA LEU A 62 -1.81 6.54 0.04
C LEU A 62 -0.42 7.08 -0.33
N ILE A 63 0.01 6.91 -1.58
CA ILE A 63 1.28 7.48 -2.07
C ILE A 63 1.25 9.01 -1.99
N ALA A 64 0.16 9.63 -2.45
CA ALA A 64 0.02 11.08 -2.43
C ALA A 64 0.02 11.63 -0.99
N GLU A 65 -0.69 10.97 -0.07
CA GLU A 65 -0.72 11.31 1.36
C GLU A 65 0.66 11.19 2.00
N ALA A 66 1.35 10.06 1.79
CA ALA A 66 2.70 9.84 2.29
C ALA A 66 3.71 10.88 1.77
N GLN A 67 3.57 11.31 0.51
CA GLN A 67 4.39 12.37 -0.07
C GLN A 67 4.09 13.74 0.56
N ALA A 68 2.82 14.06 0.79
CA ALA A 68 2.42 15.31 1.43
C ALA A 68 2.96 15.40 2.87
N LEU A 69 2.86 14.31 3.64
CA LEU A 69 3.40 14.22 5.00
C LEU A 69 4.93 14.32 5.01
N GLY A 70 5.61 13.65 4.07
CA GLY A 70 7.06 13.70 3.96
C GLY A 70 7.61 15.07 3.53
N ALA A 71 6.83 15.88 2.81
CA ALA A 71 7.20 17.25 2.46
C ALA A 71 6.96 18.27 3.58
N ALA A 72 6.15 17.91 4.58
CA ALA A 72 5.80 18.75 5.72
C ALA A 72 6.69 18.52 6.96
N ALA A 73 7.52 17.47 6.94
CA ALA A 73 8.47 17.09 8.00
C ALA A 73 9.86 17.66 7.73
#